data_AF-A0A644YVD1-F1
#
_entry.id   AF-A0A644YVD1-F1
#
_cell.length_a   1.000
_cell.length_b   1.000
_cell.length_c   1.000
_cell.angle_alpha   90.00
_cell.angle_beta   90.00
_cell.angle_gamma   90.00
#
_symmetry.space_group_name_H-M   'P 1'
#
loop_
_entity.id
_entity.type
_entity.pdbx_description
1 polymer ?
#
loop_
_entity_poly.entity_id
_entity_poly.type
_entity_poly.pdbx_seq_one_letter_code
_entity_poly.pdbx_strand_id
1 'polypeptide(L)'
;MATRSVFNPDKLRDFIKAKTPIAEIKAELKVTTTTLNNHLLKLMQLDEKFYKFPESGVRNTVPRVTKNGLKITKGMLDSCGFTEGKVKIEKVNNKEIKITQID
;
A
#
# COMPACT_ATOMS: atom_id res chain seq x y z
N MET A 1 23.62 3.59 -24.41
CA MET A 1 23.13 2.24 -24.03
C MET A 1 22.78 2.25 -22.55
N ALA A 2 21.50 2.14 -22.20
CA ALA A 2 21.09 2.06 -20.79
C ALA A 2 21.48 0.67 -20.25
N THR A 3 22.36 0.63 -19.27
CA THR A 3 22.76 -0.60 -18.56
C THR A 3 21.51 -1.25 -17.98
N ARG A 4 21.21 -2.48 -18.41
CA ARG A 4 20.16 -3.30 -17.78
C ARG A 4 20.50 -3.41 -16.29
N SER A 5 19.67 -2.84 -15.43
CA SER A 5 19.83 -3.01 -13.98
C SER A 5 19.66 -4.50 -13.68
N VAL A 6 20.78 -5.16 -13.40
CA VAL A 6 20.82 -6.60 -13.13
C VAL A 6 20.18 -6.81 -11.77
N PHE A 7 19.14 -7.64 -11.73
CA PHE A 7 18.47 -8.02 -10.49
C PHE A 7 19.50 -8.60 -9.51
N ASN A 8 19.65 -7.95 -8.35
CA ASN A 8 20.53 -8.40 -7.28
C ASN A 8 19.70 -8.61 -5.99
N PRO A 9 19.41 -9.87 -5.61
CA PRO A 9 18.53 -10.17 -4.48
C PRO A 9 19.15 -9.77 -3.14
N ASP A 10 20.44 -9.98 -2.92
CA ASP A 10 21.10 -9.67 -1.65
C ASP A 10 21.09 -8.17 -1.36
N LYS A 11 21.43 -7.37 -2.37
CA LYS A 11 21.37 -5.91 -2.25
C LYS A 11 19.95 -5.42 -1.96
N LEU A 12 18.94 -6.04 -2.56
CA LEU A 12 17.54 -5.71 -2.31
C LEU A 12 17.11 -6.08 -0.89
N ARG A 13 17.56 -7.24 -0.37
CA ARG A 13 17.32 -7.64 1.03
C ARG A 13 17.95 -6.65 2.02
N ASP A 14 19.15 -6.16 1.74
CA ASP A 14 19.83 -5.19 2.60
C ASP A 14 19.07 -3.86 2.68
N PHE A 15 18.59 -3.34 1.54
CA PHE A 15 17.73 -2.14 1.55
C PHE A 15 16.43 -2.34 2.33
N ILE A 16 15.82 -3.52 2.24
CA ILE A 16 14.61 -3.85 3.00
C ILE A 16 14.92 -3.90 4.50
N LYS A 17 16.03 -4.52 4.92
CA LYS A 17 16.48 -4.58 6.31
C LYS A 17 16.81 -3.19 6.87
N ALA A 18 17.50 -2.38 6.07
CA ALA A 18 17.88 -1.01 6.42
C ALA A 18 16.71 -0.02 6.39
N LYS A 19 15.51 -0.46 5.96
CA LYS A 19 14.32 0.38 5.79
C LYS A 19 14.58 1.62 4.91
N THR A 20 15.45 1.47 3.91
CA THR A 20 15.85 2.57 3.02
C THR A 20 14.63 3.09 2.24
N PRO A 21 14.49 4.42 2.07
CA PRO A 21 13.43 5.02 1.25
C PRO A 21 13.44 4.50 -0.19
N ILE A 22 12.26 4.33 -0.80
CA ILE A 22 12.13 3.87 -2.20
C ILE A 22 12.81 4.84 -3.16
N ALA A 23 12.75 6.14 -2.87
CA ALA A 23 13.40 7.17 -3.69
C ALA A 23 14.92 6.94 -3.77
N GLU A 24 15.56 6.64 -2.64
CA GLU A 24 17.00 6.35 -2.54
C GLU A 24 17.35 5.03 -3.21
N ILE A 25 16.56 3.97 -2.98
CA ILE A 25 16.76 2.67 -3.63
C ILE A 25 16.68 2.81 -5.16
N LYS A 26 15.73 3.60 -5.67
CA LYS A 26 15.60 3.86 -7.11
C LYS A 26 16.77 4.64 -7.67
N ALA A 27 17.27 5.63 -6.93
CA ALA A 27 18.43 6.42 -7.33
C ALA A 27 19.70 5.55 -7.37
N GLU A 28 19.89 4.71 -6.35
CA GLU A 28 21.07 3.85 -6.25
C GLU A 28 21.06 2.71 -7.28
N LEU A 29 19.91 2.07 -7.47
CA LEU A 29 19.74 0.99 -8.44
C LEU A 29 19.53 1.49 -9.88
N LYS A 30 19.34 2.80 -10.07
CA LYS A 30 19.00 3.46 -11.34
C LYS A 30 17.82 2.77 -12.05
N VAL A 31 16.78 2.46 -11.29
CA VAL A 31 15.58 1.74 -11.77
C VAL A 31 14.31 2.57 -11.71
N THR A 32 13.38 2.26 -12.62
CA THR A 32 12.00 2.75 -12.52
C THR A 32 11.25 2.05 -11.40
N THR A 33 10.15 2.66 -10.92
CA THR A 33 9.28 2.04 -9.89
C THR A 33 8.78 0.67 -10.34
N THR A 34 8.37 0.54 -11.61
CA THR A 34 7.89 -0.73 -12.19
C THR A 34 8.96 -1.81 -12.13
N THR A 35 10.21 -1.46 -12.47
CA THR A 35 11.33 -2.41 -12.42
C THR A 35 11.65 -2.82 -10.98
N LEU A 36 11.62 -1.88 -10.04
CA LEU A 36 11.81 -2.17 -8.62
C LEU A 36 10.71 -3.09 -8.06
N ASN A 37 9.45 -2.87 -8.45
CA ASN A 37 8.33 -3.73 -8.06
C ASN A 37 8.49 -5.15 -8.62
N ASN A 38 8.94 -5.28 -9.88
CA ASN A 38 9.22 -6.59 -10.47
C ASN A 38 10.39 -7.30 -9.77
N HIS A 39 11.43 -6.56 -9.35
CA HIS A 39 12.53 -7.10 -8.56
C HIS A 39 12.05 -7.56 -7.18
N LEU A 40 11.21 -6.78 -6.51
CA LEU A 40 10.63 -7.15 -5.23
C LEU A 40 9.76 -8.42 -5.34
N LEU A 41 8.93 -8.51 -6.39
CA LEU A 41 8.10 -9.68 -6.64
C LEU A 41 8.93 -10.94 -6.90
N LYS A 42 10.01 -10.82 -7.68
CA LYS A 42 10.97 -11.92 -7.88
C LYS A 42 11.64 -12.34 -6.57
N LEU A 43 12.03 -11.38 -5.73
CA LEU A 43 12.63 -11.66 -4.43
C LEU A 43 11.65 -12.42 -3.52
N MET A 44 10.37 -12.03 -3.50
CA MET A 44 9.34 -12.74 -2.73
C MET A 44 9.14 -14.18 -3.19
N GLN A 45 9.18 -14.41 -4.51
CA GLN A 45 9.05 -15.75 -5.08
C GLN A 45 10.26 -16.63 -4.75
N LEU A 46 11.47 -16.05 -4.70
CA LEU A 46 12.69 -16.78 -4.37
C LEU A 46 12.76 -17.16 -2.88
N ASP A 47 12.36 -16.24 -2.01
CA ASP A 47 12.50 -16.42 -0.56
C ASP A 47 11.25 -17.03 0.09
N GLU A 48 10.19 -17.25 -0.70
CA GLU A 48 8.84 -17.61 -0.24
C GLU A 48 8.36 -16.73 0.94
N LYS A 49 8.78 -15.46 0.92
CA LYS A 49 8.59 -14.49 2.00
C LYS A 49 8.04 -13.18 1.47
N PHE A 50 7.14 -12.58 2.23
CA PHE A 50 6.55 -11.30 1.87
C PHE A 50 7.44 -10.13 2.33
N TYR A 51 7.94 -9.35 1.38
CA TYR A 51 8.72 -8.14 1.63
C TYR A 51 7.92 -6.89 1.27
N LYS A 52 7.91 -5.87 2.13
CA LYS A 52 7.19 -4.63 1.83
C LYS A 52 8.07 -3.43 2.10
N PHE A 53 8.23 -2.56 1.11
CA PHE A 53 8.80 -1.25 1.35
C PHE A 53 7.76 -0.38 2.06
N PRO A 54 8.13 0.33 3.13
CA PRO A 54 7.19 1.17 3.89
C PRO A 54 6.52 2.23 2.99
N GLU A 55 7.23 2.72 1.98
CA GLU A 55 6.74 3.70 1.00
C GLU A 55 6.08 3.09 -0.25
N SER A 56 5.91 1.76 -0.36
CA SER A 56 5.16 1.16 -1.47
C SER A 56 3.66 1.32 -1.20
N GLY A 57 3.25 2.58 -1.10
CA GLY A 57 1.88 3.02 -0.95
C GLY A 57 1.18 2.92 -2.29
N VAL A 58 0.45 1.83 -2.48
CA VAL A 58 -0.95 2.02 -2.85
C VAL A 58 -1.80 1.52 -1.70
N ARG A 59 -1.55 2.08 -0.51
CA ARG A 59 -2.63 2.21 0.47
C ARG A 59 -3.44 3.40 -0.04
N ASN A 60 -4.65 3.18 -0.51
CA ASN A 60 -5.62 4.27 -0.60
C ASN A 60 -5.83 4.76 0.85
N THR A 61 -5.10 5.81 1.22
CA THR A 61 -5.21 6.50 2.50
C THR A 61 -6.38 7.46 2.53
N VAL A 62 -7.02 7.66 1.37
CA VAL A 62 -8.17 8.53 1.20
C VAL A 62 -9.38 7.68 0.79
N PRO A 63 -10.55 7.86 1.43
CA PRO A 63 -11.79 7.26 0.97
C PRO A 63 -12.06 7.68 -0.47
N ARG A 64 -12.31 6.73 -1.36
CA ARG A 64 -12.60 7.03 -2.76
C ARG A 64 -14.10 7.08 -2.97
N VAL A 65 -14.60 8.24 -3.37
CA VAL A 65 -15.99 8.39 -3.82
C VAL A 65 -16.13 7.73 -5.18
N THR A 66 -17.12 6.86 -5.31
CA THR A 66 -17.49 6.18 -6.56
C THR A 66 -18.96 6.43 -6.85
N LYS A 67 -19.41 6.10 -8.08
CA LYS A 67 -20.83 6.19 -8.45
C LYS A 67 -21.75 5.36 -7.54
N ASN A 68 -21.20 4.34 -6.88
CA ASN A 68 -21.95 3.40 -6.05
C ASN A 68 -21.70 3.61 -4.54
N GLY A 69 -21.01 4.69 -4.14
CA GLY A 69 -20.75 5.01 -2.73
C GLY A 69 -19.27 5.21 -2.40
N LEU A 70 -18.96 5.14 -1.10
CA LEU A 70 -17.62 5.39 -0.56
C LEU A 70 -16.83 4.08 -0.44
N LYS A 71 -15.71 3.97 -1.17
CA LYS A 71 -14.81 2.82 -1.07
C LYS A 71 -13.62 3.16 -0.17
N ILE A 72 -13.46 2.41 0.92
CA ILE A 72 -12.32 2.50 1.84
C ILE A 72 -11.54 1.18 1.87
N THR A 73 -10.32 1.22 2.42
CA THR A 73 -9.54 0.00 2.64
C THR A 73 -9.93 -0.68 3.95
N LYS A 74 -9.74 -2.01 4.04
CA LYS A 74 -10.02 -2.77 5.27
C LYS A 74 -9.30 -2.18 6.49
N GLY A 75 -8.02 -1.83 6.34
CA GLY A 75 -7.28 -1.19 7.44
C GLY A 75 -7.85 0.15 7.90
N MET A 76 -8.53 0.92 7.04
CA MET A 76 -9.22 2.15 7.46
C MET A 76 -10.51 1.84 8.21
N LEU A 77 -11.26 0.83 7.76
CA LEU A 77 -12.45 0.34 8.46
C LEU A 77 -12.09 -0.10 9.88
N ASP A 78 -11.05 -0.92 10.02
CA ASP A 78 -10.54 -1.41 11.30
C ASP A 78 -10.06 -0.26 12.20
N SER A 79 -9.37 0.73 11.63
CA SER A 79 -8.88 1.91 12.38
C SER A 79 -10.00 2.79 12.93
N CYS A 80 -11.18 2.74 12.30
CA CYS A 80 -12.36 3.45 12.75
C CYS A 80 -13.22 2.61 13.72
N GLY A 81 -12.80 1.40 14.08
CA GLY A 81 -13.54 0.50 14.96
C GLY A 81 -14.76 -0.16 14.33
N PHE A 82 -14.86 -0.16 12.99
CA PHE A 82 -15.92 -0.85 12.25
C PHE A 82 -15.43 -2.21 11.74
N THR A 83 -16.37 -3.13 11.51
CA THR A 83 -16.09 -4.40 10.81
C THR A 83 -16.84 -4.49 9.49
N GLU A 84 -16.48 -5.47 8.65
CA GLU A 84 -17.19 -5.75 7.40
C GLU A 84 -18.64 -6.15 7.71
N GLY A 85 -19.62 -5.44 7.13
CA GLY A 85 -21.02 -5.65 7.46
C GLY A 85 -21.94 -4.55 6.95
N LYS A 86 -23.14 -4.49 7.51
CA LYS A 86 -24.12 -3.43 7.22
C LYS A 86 -23.87 -2.25 8.14
N VAL A 87 -23.99 -1.05 7.58
CA VAL A 87 -23.91 0.20 8.34
C VAL A 87 -25.14 1.06 8.05
N LYS A 88 -25.58 1.78 9.07
CA LYS A 88 -26.59 2.83 8.98
C LYS A 88 -25.89 4.17 8.86
N ILE A 89 -26.29 5.00 7.90
CA ILE A 89 -25.80 6.37 7.75
C ILE A 89 -26.96 7.32 8.04
N GLU A 90 -26.79 8.19 9.03
CA GLU A 90 -27.81 9.13 9.47
C GLU A 90 -27.27 10.57 9.43
N LYS A 91 -28.12 11.52 9.04
CA LYS A 91 -27.80 12.94 9.16
C LYS A 91 -27.99 13.35 10.62
N VAL A 92 -26.95 13.93 11.22
CA VAL A 92 -27.04 14.50 12.59
C VAL A 92 -27.40 15.97 12.50
N ASN A 93 -26.69 16.73 11.67
CA ASN A 93 -26.98 18.13 11.38
C ASN A 93 -26.47 18.51 9.98
N ASN A 94 -26.39 19.81 9.66
CA ASN A 94 -25.95 20.26 8.34
C ASN A 94 -24.46 20.01 8.04
N LYS A 95 -23.63 19.71 9.04
CA LYS A 95 -22.19 19.48 8.89
C LYS A 95 -21.73 18.10 9.35
N GLU A 96 -22.62 17.30 9.94
CA GLU A 96 -22.27 16.03 10.58
C GLU A 96 -23.20 14.90 10.15
N ILE A 97 -22.59 13.74 9.91
CA ILE A 97 -23.24 12.46 9.67
C ILE A 97 -22.78 11.45 10.72
N LYS A 98 -23.67 10.56 11.12
CA LYS A 98 -23.37 9.44 12.01
C LYS A 98 -23.40 8.15 11.22
N ILE A 99 -22.32 7.37 11.33
CA ILE A 99 -22.24 6.02 10.77
C ILE A 99 -22.31 5.06 11.96
N THR A 100 -23.30 4.17 11.96
CA THR A 100 -23.51 3.18 13.03
C THR A 100 -23.44 1.78 12.43
N GLN A 101 -22.71 0.87 13.05
CA GLN A 101 -22.69 -0.53 12.66
C GLN A 101 -24.01 -1.21 13.06
N ILE A 102 -24.53 -2.07 12.18
CA ILE A 102 -25.70 -2.89 12.44
C ILE A 102 -25.24 -4.34 12.38
N ASP A 103 -25.63 -5.14 13.38
CA ASP A 103 -25.46 -6.59 13.39
C ASP A 103 -26.22 -7.28 12.24
#